data_AF-A0A1I2QAL3-F1
#
_entry.id   AF-A0A1I2QAL3-F1
#
_cell.length_a   1.000
_cell.length_b   1.000
_cell.length_c   1.000
_cell.angle_alpha   90.00
_cell.angle_beta   90.00
_cell.angle_gamma   90.00
#
_symmetry.space_group_name_H-M   'P 1'
#
loop_
_entity.id
_entity.type
_entity.pdbx_description
1 polymer ?
#
loop_
_entity_poly.entity_id
_entity_poly.type
_entity_poly.pdbx_seq_one_letter_code
_entity_poly.pdbx_strand_id
1 'polypeptide(L)'
;MIKHSFRVDNIKLLASEYRKCYMFGAGFMARTFIEYLGGDVKDIIDAIIVSDKNNNPDSIGGVLVVSLGEIKDIDNCLIIVAMYDKNISKILGSKGFNNLIYIDQVMPSRNKRILIENSTVNHEINRYIEYFENEKPLFKYVEIETVNRCNGLCEFCPVNANAPQREYRKMEKQMFYSIISQLSEIEHSGLLALFSNNEPFIDERISEFVKYARQNLPKAFIYLLSNGTLLNEIKFKETIPYLDLLQIDDYKNNDLTGVKLLVQKYPEYDRKVRFCEIEYNSIRESRGGNSPNNKIYYTTECGCQLPWTQIVIRPDGKVSLCCNDSLGEMTLGNLNEERLVEIWHGEKYSTIRNLLKKGRENLDLCRYCNHKDKREIWDAPLFDKRSERWEERIFPSGFVGKEIICIYGVSDKALMFYSYLKDNGITVKYFLDNGYEGETNATIIDSKKCYLPIEISCQANNVGIYIVTENELYEETFKELKELGFFDIRMVF
;
A
#
# COMPACT_ATOMS: atom_id res chain seq x y z
N MET A 1 20.67 -28.84 0.36
CA MET A 1 21.37 -27.80 -0.42
C MET A 1 20.38 -26.78 -0.98
N ILE A 2 19.60 -26.09 -0.15
CA ILE A 2 18.81 -24.91 -0.57
C ILE A 2 18.73 -23.99 0.65
N LYS A 3 19.82 -23.25 0.92
CA LYS A 3 19.83 -22.22 1.99
C LYS A 3 20.08 -20.81 1.48
N HIS A 4 20.34 -20.65 0.18
CA HIS A 4 20.55 -19.33 -0.41
C HIS A 4 19.80 -19.21 -1.73
N SER A 5 18.80 -18.31 -1.72
CA SER A 5 17.85 -17.96 -2.79
C SER A 5 16.71 -18.97 -3.03
N PHE A 6 15.48 -18.55 -2.73
CA PHE A 6 14.27 -19.25 -3.17
C PHE A 6 13.81 -18.58 -4.47
N ARG A 7 14.46 -18.95 -5.58
CA ARG A 7 14.10 -18.52 -6.94
C ARG A 7 13.22 -19.60 -7.57
N VAL A 8 12.32 -19.21 -8.48
CA VAL A 8 11.46 -20.13 -9.23
C VAL A 8 12.29 -21.25 -9.87
N ASP A 9 13.50 -20.94 -10.34
CA ASP A 9 14.46 -21.89 -10.90
C ASP A 9 14.83 -23.04 -9.96
N ASN A 10 14.90 -22.81 -8.65
CA ASN A 10 15.23 -23.85 -7.67
C ASN A 10 14.04 -24.78 -7.43
N ILE A 11 12.82 -24.26 -7.51
CA ILE A 11 11.59 -25.05 -7.41
C ILE A 11 11.42 -25.89 -8.67
N LYS A 12 11.68 -25.30 -9.85
CA LYS A 12 11.76 -26.02 -11.13
C LYS A 12 12.74 -27.17 -11.07
N LEU A 13 13.98 -26.90 -10.62
CA LEU A 13 15.02 -27.92 -10.50
C LEU A 13 14.59 -29.05 -9.56
N LEU A 14 14.06 -28.71 -8.39
CA LEU A 14 13.57 -29.70 -7.44
C LEU A 14 12.41 -30.52 -8.02
N ALA A 15 11.42 -29.86 -8.63
CA ALA A 15 10.27 -30.54 -9.23
C ALA A 15 10.71 -31.50 -10.36
N SER A 16 11.77 -31.16 -11.10
CA SER A 16 12.32 -31.99 -12.18
C SER A 16 12.95 -33.32 -11.72
N GLU A 17 13.25 -33.48 -10.43
CA GLU A 17 13.73 -34.75 -9.85
C GLU A 17 12.59 -35.77 -9.64
N TYR A 18 11.33 -35.30 -9.73
CA TYR A 18 10.14 -36.10 -9.51
C TYR A 18 9.37 -36.31 -10.81
N ARG A 19 8.64 -37.43 -10.89
CA ARG A 19 7.84 -37.77 -12.07
C ARG A 19 6.60 -36.89 -12.19
N LYS A 20 6.05 -36.48 -11.05
CA LYS A 20 4.90 -35.59 -10.92
C LYS A 20 5.12 -34.64 -9.77
N CYS A 21 4.68 -33.40 -9.93
CA CYS A 21 4.67 -32.41 -8.87
C CYS A 21 3.26 -31.85 -8.73
N TYR A 22 2.71 -31.97 -7.53
CA TYR A 22 1.38 -31.49 -7.21
C TYR A 22 1.45 -30.43 -6.13
N MET A 23 0.44 -29.56 -6.10
CA MET A 23 0.26 -28.62 -5.02
C MET A 23 -0.93 -29.03 -4.16
N PHE A 24 -0.76 -29.09 -2.85
CA PHE A 24 -1.85 -29.42 -1.93
C PHE A 24 -2.53 -28.16 -1.39
N GLY A 25 -3.85 -28.12 -1.56
CA GLY A 25 -4.73 -27.04 -1.14
C GLY A 25 -4.95 -25.99 -2.23
N ALA A 26 -6.14 -25.40 -2.24
CA ALA A 26 -6.55 -24.30 -3.11
C ALA A 26 -6.88 -23.01 -2.32
N GLY A 27 -6.48 -23.00 -1.04
CA GLY A 27 -6.64 -21.86 -0.15
C GLY A 27 -5.72 -20.71 -0.52
N PHE A 28 -5.88 -19.59 0.18
CA PHE A 28 -5.22 -18.33 -0.11
C PHE A 28 -3.71 -18.48 -0.40
N MET A 29 -2.94 -19.06 0.53
CA MET A 29 -1.49 -19.20 0.38
C MET A 29 -1.08 -20.05 -0.82
N ALA A 30 -1.92 -21.00 -1.24
CA ALA A 30 -1.63 -21.81 -2.40
C ALA A 30 -1.77 -20.99 -3.70
N ARG A 31 -2.82 -20.18 -3.80
CA ARG A 31 -3.07 -19.30 -4.94
C ARG A 31 -1.96 -18.27 -5.09
N THR A 32 -1.54 -17.66 -3.98
CA THR A 32 -0.47 -16.64 -4.02
C THR A 32 0.88 -17.24 -4.41
N PHE A 33 1.14 -18.49 -4.04
CA PHE A 33 2.34 -19.20 -4.51
C PHE A 33 2.25 -19.55 -6.01
N ILE A 34 1.08 -19.96 -6.50
CA ILE A 34 0.83 -20.15 -7.94
C ILE A 34 1.08 -18.86 -8.72
N GLU A 35 0.60 -17.72 -8.21
CA GLU A 35 0.87 -16.40 -8.79
C GLU A 35 2.36 -16.06 -8.80
N TYR A 36 3.09 -16.39 -7.72
CA TYR A 36 4.53 -16.19 -7.64
C TYR A 36 5.31 -17.00 -8.70
N LEU A 37 4.83 -18.21 -9.04
CA LEU A 37 5.39 -19.00 -10.14
C LEU A 37 5.07 -18.39 -11.51
N GLY A 38 3.99 -17.60 -11.62
CA GLY A 38 3.63 -16.91 -12.85
C GLY A 38 3.44 -17.86 -14.03
N GLY A 39 4.00 -17.50 -15.19
CA GLY A 39 3.89 -18.29 -16.42
C GLY A 39 4.51 -19.69 -16.33
N ASP A 40 5.39 -19.92 -15.35
CA ASP A 40 6.10 -21.18 -15.16
C ASP A 40 5.27 -22.23 -14.41
N VAL A 41 4.11 -21.85 -13.87
CA VAL A 41 3.30 -22.73 -13.01
C VAL A 41 2.96 -24.06 -13.69
N LYS A 42 2.68 -24.05 -15.00
CA LYS A 42 2.32 -25.27 -15.76
C LYS A 42 3.49 -26.19 -16.05
N ASP A 43 4.72 -25.66 -15.98
CA ASP A 43 5.93 -26.44 -16.16
C ASP A 43 6.38 -27.09 -14.85
N ILE A 44 5.82 -26.63 -13.72
CA ILE A 44 6.21 -27.05 -12.36
C ILE A 44 5.10 -27.88 -11.70
N ILE A 45 3.84 -27.49 -11.82
CA ILE A 45 2.71 -28.09 -11.09
C ILE A 45 1.78 -28.78 -12.10
N ASP A 46 1.72 -30.11 -12.00
CA ASP A 46 0.85 -30.95 -12.83
C ASP A 46 -0.63 -30.81 -12.46
N ALA A 47 -0.94 -30.74 -11.16
CA ALA A 47 -2.30 -30.55 -10.66
C ALA A 47 -2.30 -29.98 -9.23
N ILE A 48 -3.43 -29.33 -8.87
CA ILE A 48 -3.72 -28.85 -7.53
C ILE A 48 -4.67 -29.83 -6.86
N ILE A 49 -4.26 -30.40 -5.73
CA ILE A 49 -5.00 -31.41 -5.01
C ILE A 49 -5.79 -30.75 -3.87
N VAL A 50 -7.10 -31.00 -3.82
CA VAL A 50 -7.99 -30.55 -2.75
C VAL A 50 -8.68 -31.73 -2.06
N SER A 51 -9.10 -31.53 -0.81
CA SER A 51 -9.86 -32.54 -0.06
C SER A 51 -11.29 -32.74 -0.59
N ASP A 52 -11.89 -31.67 -1.12
CA ASP A 52 -13.23 -31.68 -1.72
C ASP A 52 -13.25 -30.79 -2.96
N LYS A 53 -13.55 -31.39 -4.10
CA LYS A 53 -13.57 -30.72 -5.41
C LYS A 53 -14.77 -29.80 -5.57
N ASN A 54 -15.90 -30.07 -4.91
CA ASN A 54 -17.15 -29.32 -5.10
C ASN A 54 -17.07 -27.88 -4.57
N ASN A 55 -16.15 -27.62 -3.64
CA ASN A 55 -15.94 -26.31 -3.02
C ASN A 55 -14.80 -25.52 -3.69
N ASN A 56 -14.28 -25.98 -4.83
CA ASN A 56 -13.10 -25.41 -5.46
C ASN A 56 -13.30 -25.25 -6.98
N PRO A 57 -12.63 -24.26 -7.61
CA PRO A 57 -12.75 -24.03 -9.05
C PRO A 57 -12.15 -25.18 -9.88
N ASP A 58 -12.41 -25.17 -11.18
CA ASP A 58 -11.88 -26.20 -12.10
C ASP A 58 -10.39 -26.12 -12.34
N SER A 59 -9.85 -24.90 -12.33
CA SER A 59 -8.42 -24.63 -12.42
C SER A 59 -8.04 -23.38 -11.64
N ILE A 60 -6.77 -23.24 -11.30
CA ILE A 60 -6.17 -22.03 -10.69
C ILE A 60 -4.84 -21.78 -11.40
N GLY A 61 -4.59 -20.57 -11.90
CA GLY A 61 -3.39 -20.28 -12.70
C GLY A 61 -3.27 -21.14 -13.96
N GLY A 62 -4.38 -21.69 -14.45
CA GLY A 62 -4.43 -22.63 -15.56
C GLY A 62 -4.00 -24.07 -15.24
N VAL A 63 -3.73 -24.40 -13.97
CA VAL A 63 -3.47 -25.76 -13.49
C VAL A 63 -4.78 -26.39 -13.01
N LEU A 64 -5.04 -27.64 -13.40
CA LEU A 64 -6.26 -28.35 -13.02
C LEU A 64 -6.33 -28.62 -11.52
N VAL A 65 -7.50 -28.37 -10.93
CA VAL A 65 -7.78 -28.75 -9.54
C VAL A 65 -8.44 -30.13 -9.55
N VAL A 66 -7.96 -31.06 -8.74
CA VAL A 66 -8.45 -32.45 -8.65
C VAL A 66 -8.67 -32.85 -7.20
N SER A 67 -9.57 -33.79 -6.97
CA SER A 67 -9.75 -34.36 -5.63
C SER A 67 -8.54 -35.23 -5.25
N LEU A 68 -8.16 -35.23 -3.97
CA LEU A 68 -7.13 -36.13 -3.43
C LEU A 68 -7.42 -37.61 -3.75
N GLY A 69 -8.69 -37.99 -3.89
CA GLY A 69 -9.09 -39.36 -4.26
C GLY A 69 -8.90 -39.72 -5.73
N GLU A 70 -8.66 -38.73 -6.60
CA GLU A 70 -8.48 -38.94 -8.05
C GLU A 70 -7.02 -39.24 -8.44
N ILE A 71 -6.07 -38.96 -7.53
CA ILE A 71 -4.65 -39.25 -7.76
C ILE A 71 -4.40 -40.75 -7.55
N LYS A 72 -4.14 -41.45 -8.66
CA LYS A 72 -3.83 -42.90 -8.66
C LYS A 72 -2.33 -43.19 -8.77
N ASP A 73 -1.55 -42.26 -9.32
CA ASP A 73 -0.12 -42.39 -9.55
C ASP A 73 0.63 -41.55 -8.51
N ILE A 74 0.96 -42.19 -7.38
CA ILE A 74 1.67 -41.57 -6.24
C ILE A 74 3.18 -41.88 -6.24
N ASP A 75 3.63 -42.70 -7.20
CA ASP A 75 5.01 -43.14 -7.27
C ASP A 75 5.92 -42.00 -7.75
N ASN A 76 6.94 -41.69 -6.94
CA ASN A 76 7.90 -40.62 -7.18
C ASN A 76 7.24 -39.26 -7.50
N CYS A 77 6.24 -38.87 -6.71
CA CYS A 77 5.63 -37.54 -6.78
C CYS A 77 6.12 -36.62 -5.65
N LEU A 78 6.20 -35.32 -5.94
CA LEU A 78 6.45 -34.24 -4.98
C LEU A 78 5.13 -33.53 -4.67
N ILE A 79 4.85 -33.32 -3.38
CA ILE A 79 3.72 -32.48 -2.95
C ILE A 79 4.27 -31.18 -2.36
N ILE A 80 3.91 -30.08 -3.00
CA ILE A 80 4.14 -28.73 -2.50
C ILE A 80 2.97 -28.35 -1.60
N VAL A 81 3.27 -28.02 -0.34
CA VAL A 81 2.29 -27.53 0.63
C VAL A 81 2.63 -26.09 0.97
N ALA A 82 1.66 -25.18 0.85
CA ALA A 82 1.92 -23.76 1.03
C ALA A 82 2.34 -23.39 2.47
N MET A 83 1.77 -24.09 3.47
CA MET A 83 2.09 -23.91 4.89
C MET A 83 2.19 -25.26 5.60
N TYR A 84 3.11 -25.36 6.55
CA TYR A 84 3.22 -26.54 7.39
C TYR A 84 2.00 -26.71 8.30
N ASP A 85 1.35 -27.86 8.18
CA ASP A 85 0.27 -28.30 9.06
C ASP A 85 0.43 -29.79 9.38
N LYS A 86 0.42 -30.11 10.67
CA LYS A 86 0.64 -31.48 11.17
C LYS A 86 -0.48 -32.45 10.76
N ASN A 87 -1.72 -31.97 10.65
CA ASN A 87 -2.86 -32.77 10.23
C ASN A 87 -2.80 -33.04 8.72
N ILE A 88 -2.47 -32.03 7.91
CA ILE A 88 -2.27 -32.19 6.45
C ILE A 88 -1.17 -33.22 6.19
N SER A 89 -0.05 -33.12 6.90
CA SER A 89 1.07 -34.06 6.79
C SER A 89 0.65 -35.50 7.10
N LYS A 90 -0.17 -35.69 8.14
CA LYS A 90 -0.71 -37.01 8.51
C LYS A 90 -1.68 -37.55 7.46
N ILE A 91 -2.54 -36.69 6.89
CA ILE A 91 -3.49 -37.07 5.84
C ILE A 91 -2.73 -37.51 4.58
N LEU A 92 -1.78 -36.70 4.11
CA LEU A 92 -0.96 -37.00 2.94
C LEU A 92 -0.12 -38.27 3.15
N GLY A 93 0.53 -38.41 4.31
CA GLY A 93 1.27 -39.62 4.66
C GLY A 93 0.39 -40.87 4.71
N SER A 94 -0.84 -40.77 5.26
CA SER A 94 -1.79 -41.90 5.26
C SER A 94 -2.26 -42.33 3.87
N LYS A 95 -2.07 -41.48 2.86
CA LYS A 95 -2.37 -41.72 1.44
C LYS A 95 -1.14 -42.11 0.63
N GLY A 96 0.04 -42.25 1.26
CA GLY A 96 1.27 -42.70 0.63
C GLY A 96 2.13 -41.59 0.01
N PHE A 97 1.80 -40.32 0.23
CA PHE A 97 2.63 -39.20 -0.23
C PHE A 97 3.81 -38.98 0.72
N ASN A 98 5.01 -39.33 0.27
CA ASN A 98 6.21 -39.33 1.12
C ASN A 98 7.16 -38.15 0.87
N ASN A 99 7.05 -37.45 -0.26
CA ASN A 99 7.90 -36.30 -0.59
C ASN A 99 7.09 -35.02 -0.44
N LEU A 100 7.20 -34.36 0.72
CA LEU A 100 6.50 -33.12 1.03
C LEU A 100 7.49 -31.97 1.13
N ILE A 101 7.19 -30.83 0.52
CA ILE A 101 7.90 -29.56 0.74
C ILE A 101 6.92 -28.51 1.24
N TYR A 102 7.30 -27.82 2.30
CA TYR A 102 6.50 -26.75 2.90
C TYR A 102 7.09 -25.40 2.53
N ILE A 103 6.36 -24.65 1.71
CA ILE A 103 6.82 -23.38 1.13
C ILE A 103 7.19 -22.36 2.21
N ASP A 104 6.39 -22.28 3.28
CA ASP A 104 6.68 -21.46 4.45
C ASP A 104 7.95 -21.89 5.21
N GLN A 105 8.48 -23.08 5.02
CA GLN A 105 9.75 -23.50 5.66
C GLN A 105 10.96 -23.22 4.78
N VAL A 106 10.78 -23.14 3.46
CA VAL A 106 11.86 -22.97 2.49
C VAL A 106 11.96 -21.55 1.91
N MET A 107 10.92 -20.73 2.04
CA MET A 107 10.93 -19.32 1.61
C MET A 107 11.68 -18.40 2.58
N PRO A 108 12.58 -17.52 2.09
CA PRO A 108 13.15 -16.43 2.86
C PRO A 108 12.05 -15.49 3.37
N SER A 109 12.24 -14.93 4.57
CA SER A 109 11.28 -14.05 5.26
C SER A 109 10.79 -12.88 4.39
N ARG A 110 11.63 -12.35 3.50
CA ARG A 110 11.29 -11.25 2.58
C ARG A 110 10.22 -11.62 1.55
N ASN A 111 10.18 -12.88 1.08
CA ASN A 111 9.19 -13.33 0.11
C ASN A 111 7.90 -13.83 0.79
N LYS A 112 7.98 -14.30 2.04
CA LYS A 112 6.77 -14.55 2.87
C LYS A 112 5.96 -13.28 3.07
N ARG A 113 6.65 -12.14 3.24
CA ARG A 113 6.04 -10.82 3.37
C ARG A 113 5.20 -10.44 2.15
N ILE A 114 5.66 -10.73 0.93
CA ILE A 114 4.91 -10.51 -0.31
C ILE A 114 3.62 -11.33 -0.36
N LEU A 115 3.67 -12.61 0.07
CA LEU A 115 2.49 -13.47 0.12
C LEU A 115 1.46 -13.01 1.17
N ILE A 116 1.94 -12.53 2.32
CA ILE A 116 1.11 -11.99 3.42
C ILE A 116 0.56 -10.59 3.08
N GLU A 117 1.29 -9.78 2.34
CA GLU A 117 0.83 -8.45 1.88
C GLU A 117 -0.33 -8.58 0.88
N ASN A 118 -0.27 -9.54 -0.06
CA ASN A 118 -1.40 -9.82 -0.96
C ASN A 118 -2.64 -10.40 -0.22
N SER A 119 -2.44 -11.08 0.93
CA SER A 119 -3.52 -11.65 1.75
C SER A 119 -4.33 -10.62 2.50
N THR A 120 -3.63 -9.61 3.01
CA THR A 120 -4.27 -8.51 3.73
C THR A 120 -4.96 -7.55 2.78
N VAL A 121 -4.46 -7.36 1.55
CA VAL A 121 -5.12 -6.50 0.55
C VAL A 121 -6.52 -7.03 0.17
N ASN A 122 -6.67 -8.32 -0.11
CA ASN A 122 -7.98 -8.90 -0.46
C ASN A 122 -8.96 -8.93 0.72
N HIS A 123 -8.47 -9.22 1.94
CA HIS A 123 -9.31 -9.17 3.14
C HIS A 123 -9.85 -7.74 3.39
N GLU A 124 -9.00 -6.73 3.21
CA GLU A 124 -9.40 -5.34 3.38
C GLU A 124 -10.33 -4.88 2.26
N ILE A 125 -10.10 -5.24 0.99
CA ILE A 125 -11.06 -4.94 -0.10
C ILE A 125 -12.44 -5.52 0.22
N ASN A 126 -12.50 -6.78 0.68
CA ASN A 126 -13.75 -7.43 1.05
C ASN A 126 -14.44 -6.77 2.24
N ARG A 127 -13.68 -6.34 3.25
CA ARG A 127 -14.20 -5.56 4.38
C ARG A 127 -14.83 -4.23 3.92
N TYR A 128 -14.27 -3.56 2.90
CA TYR A 128 -14.85 -2.32 2.33
C TYR A 128 -16.14 -2.61 1.62
N ILE A 129 -16.12 -3.65 0.79
CA ILE A 129 -17.29 -4.07 0.06
C ILE A 129 -18.43 -4.35 1.04
N GLU A 130 -18.18 -5.11 2.11
CA GLU A 130 -19.18 -5.42 3.12
C GLU A 130 -19.67 -4.16 3.87
N TYR A 131 -18.77 -3.30 4.34
CA TYR A 131 -19.13 -2.03 4.97
C TYR A 131 -19.98 -1.16 4.03
N PHE A 132 -19.62 -1.09 2.76
CA PHE A 132 -20.34 -0.29 1.78
C PHE A 132 -21.69 -0.88 1.42
N GLU A 133 -21.81 -2.20 1.32
CA GLU A 133 -23.08 -2.87 1.06
C GLU A 133 -24.08 -2.64 2.19
N ASN A 134 -23.59 -2.59 3.44
CA ASN A 134 -24.40 -2.38 4.63
C ASN A 134 -24.75 -0.89 4.85
N GLU A 135 -23.75 -0.01 4.88
CA GLU A 135 -23.91 1.39 5.28
C GLU A 135 -24.11 2.35 4.10
N LYS A 136 -23.75 1.92 2.88
CA LYS A 136 -23.79 2.73 1.64
C LYS A 136 -23.18 4.13 1.82
N PRO A 137 -21.96 4.25 2.37
CA PRO A 137 -21.31 5.53 2.62
C PRO A 137 -21.07 6.29 1.30
N LEU A 138 -20.90 7.60 1.42
CA LEU A 138 -20.43 8.43 0.31
C LEU A 138 -18.92 8.27 0.08
N PHE A 139 -18.45 8.70 -1.09
CA PHE A 139 -17.03 8.73 -1.42
C PHE A 139 -16.24 9.58 -0.41
N LYS A 140 -14.98 9.19 -0.16
CA LYS A 140 -14.03 9.94 0.67
C LYS A 140 -13.02 10.73 -0.14
N TYR A 141 -12.75 10.33 -1.38
CA TYR A 141 -11.74 10.94 -2.24
C TYR A 141 -12.42 11.56 -3.45
N VAL A 142 -12.30 12.88 -3.59
CA VAL A 142 -12.82 13.61 -4.75
C VAL A 142 -11.64 14.15 -5.53
N GLU A 143 -11.51 13.77 -6.81
CA GLU A 143 -10.59 14.39 -7.75
C GLU A 143 -11.37 15.27 -8.74
N ILE A 144 -10.94 16.51 -8.91
CA ILE A 144 -11.51 17.44 -9.88
C ILE A 144 -10.42 17.86 -10.86
N GLU A 145 -10.55 17.43 -12.10
CA GLU A 145 -9.71 17.88 -13.21
C GLU A 145 -10.32 19.17 -13.81
N THR A 146 -9.67 20.31 -13.59
CA THR A 146 -10.15 21.63 -14.07
C THR A 146 -9.81 21.89 -15.54
N VAL A 147 -8.75 21.27 -16.04
CA VAL A 147 -8.32 21.29 -17.44
C VAL A 147 -7.63 19.98 -17.76
N ASN A 148 -7.88 19.39 -18.92
CA ASN A 148 -7.28 18.11 -19.32
C ASN A 148 -5.97 18.30 -20.11
N ARG A 149 -5.09 19.17 -19.64
CA ARG A 149 -3.78 19.42 -20.26
C ARG A 149 -2.67 19.35 -19.23
N CYS A 150 -1.52 18.87 -19.68
CA CYS A 150 -0.28 18.83 -18.93
C CYS A 150 0.87 19.25 -19.85
N ASN A 151 1.86 19.95 -19.29
CA ASN A 151 3.10 20.31 -19.98
C ASN A 151 4.24 19.32 -19.70
N GLY A 152 4.00 18.29 -18.88
CA GLY A 152 4.99 17.25 -18.57
C GLY A 152 5.19 16.26 -19.71
N LEU A 153 6.41 15.72 -19.81
CA LEU A 153 6.88 14.78 -20.84
C LEU A 153 7.10 13.35 -20.31
N CYS A 154 6.44 12.98 -19.21
CA CYS A 154 6.64 11.72 -18.49
C CYS A 154 6.35 10.51 -19.40
N GLU A 155 7.35 9.65 -19.62
CA GLU A 155 7.24 8.49 -20.52
C GLU A 155 6.23 7.45 -20.01
N PHE A 156 6.01 7.42 -18.69
CA PHE A 156 5.01 6.56 -18.06
C PHE A 156 3.57 7.09 -18.14
N CYS A 157 3.39 8.38 -18.44
CA CYS A 157 2.10 9.02 -18.33
C CYS A 157 1.34 8.94 -19.67
N PRO A 158 0.13 8.35 -19.70
CA PRO A 158 -0.66 8.24 -20.94
C PRO A 158 -1.15 9.60 -21.46
N VAL A 159 -1.13 10.64 -20.62
CA VAL A 159 -1.62 11.98 -20.93
C VAL A 159 -0.48 13.02 -20.94
N ASN A 160 0.77 12.60 -21.10
CA ASN A 160 1.89 13.54 -21.25
C ASN A 160 1.70 14.44 -22.50
N ALA A 161 2.39 15.58 -22.56
CA ALA A 161 2.17 16.61 -23.59
C ALA A 161 2.39 16.12 -25.03
N ASN A 162 3.16 15.04 -25.23
CA ASN A 162 3.43 14.44 -26.54
C ASN A 162 2.50 13.27 -26.89
N ALA A 163 1.70 12.77 -25.93
CA ALA A 163 0.77 11.67 -26.17
C ALA A 163 -0.53 12.17 -26.82
N PRO A 164 -1.24 11.31 -27.59
CA PRO A 164 -2.59 11.61 -28.06
C PRO A 164 -3.51 11.98 -26.89
N GLN A 165 -3.98 13.23 -26.88
CA GLN A 165 -4.80 13.77 -25.80
C GLN A 165 -6.29 13.56 -26.08
N ARG A 166 -7.08 13.46 -25.01
CA ARG A 166 -8.52 13.74 -25.07
C ARG A 166 -8.77 15.11 -25.71
N GLU A 167 -9.93 15.26 -26.33
CA GLU A 167 -10.41 16.54 -26.84
C GLU A 167 -10.28 17.61 -25.75
N TYR A 168 -9.77 18.80 -26.10
CA TYR A 168 -9.50 19.84 -25.12
C TYR A 168 -10.78 20.23 -24.38
N ARG A 169 -10.72 20.19 -23.05
CA ARG A 169 -11.80 20.62 -22.17
C ARG A 169 -11.21 21.40 -21.00
N LYS A 170 -11.90 22.48 -20.67
CA LYS A 170 -11.63 23.33 -19.52
C LYS A 170 -12.94 23.54 -18.78
N MET A 171 -12.94 23.31 -17.48
CA MET A 171 -14.14 23.32 -16.66
C MET A 171 -14.72 24.72 -16.60
N GLU A 172 -16.03 24.82 -16.80
CA GLU A 172 -16.74 26.06 -16.55
C GLU A 172 -16.74 26.39 -15.07
N LYS A 173 -16.56 27.68 -14.76
CA LYS A 173 -16.50 28.16 -13.37
C LYS A 173 -17.75 27.80 -12.58
N GLN A 174 -18.91 27.88 -13.23
CA GLN A 174 -20.19 27.54 -12.60
C GLN A 174 -20.30 26.05 -12.28
N MET A 175 -19.74 25.17 -13.12
CA MET A 175 -19.66 23.74 -12.86
C MET A 175 -18.80 23.47 -11.62
N PHE A 176 -17.62 24.09 -11.52
CA PHE A 176 -16.77 23.97 -10.33
C PHE A 176 -17.50 24.39 -9.05
N TYR A 177 -18.19 25.54 -9.08
CA TYR A 177 -18.96 26.03 -7.94
C TYR A 177 -20.13 25.13 -7.58
N SER A 178 -20.83 24.58 -8.58
CA SER A 178 -21.88 23.58 -8.36
C SER A 178 -21.33 22.33 -7.66
N ILE A 179 -20.17 21.81 -8.10
CA ILE A 179 -19.54 20.65 -7.48
C ILE A 179 -19.22 20.92 -6.01
N ILE A 180 -18.56 22.04 -5.71
CA ILE A 180 -18.20 22.40 -4.34
C ILE A 180 -19.45 22.64 -3.47
N SER A 181 -20.52 23.24 -4.02
CA SER A 181 -21.81 23.37 -3.33
C SER A 181 -22.38 22.01 -2.97
N GLN A 182 -22.43 21.07 -3.91
CA GLN A 182 -22.93 19.71 -3.67
C GLN A 182 -22.08 18.95 -2.64
N LEU A 183 -20.76 19.14 -2.63
CA LEU A 183 -19.87 18.61 -1.60
C LEU A 183 -20.13 19.23 -0.23
N SER A 184 -20.46 20.53 -0.18
CA SER A 184 -20.80 21.22 1.06
C SER A 184 -22.12 20.74 1.63
N GLU A 185 -23.12 20.44 0.78
CA GLU A 185 -24.43 19.92 1.18
C GLU A 185 -24.33 18.56 1.88
N ILE A 186 -23.35 17.74 1.50
CA ILE A 186 -23.07 16.45 2.16
C ILE A 186 -22.00 16.55 3.26
N GLU A 187 -21.64 17.78 3.65
CA GLU A 187 -20.61 18.07 4.66
C GLU A 187 -19.29 17.31 4.42
N HIS A 188 -18.84 17.25 3.15
CA HIS A 188 -17.67 16.47 2.77
C HIS A 188 -16.45 16.87 3.61
N SER A 189 -15.86 15.88 4.29
CA SER A 189 -14.69 16.03 5.16
C SER A 189 -13.54 15.11 4.76
N GLY A 190 -13.69 14.40 3.63
CA GLY A 190 -12.63 13.61 3.03
C GLY A 190 -11.63 14.49 2.28
N LEU A 191 -10.92 13.88 1.32
CA LEU A 191 -10.00 14.61 0.47
C LEU A 191 -10.69 15.22 -0.73
N LEU A 192 -10.22 16.40 -1.07
CA LEU A 192 -10.48 17.10 -2.32
C LEU A 192 -9.14 17.38 -3.01
N ALA A 193 -8.87 16.64 -4.09
CA ALA A 193 -7.76 16.86 -4.99
C ALA A 193 -8.23 17.71 -6.17
N LEU A 194 -7.54 18.82 -6.43
CA LEU A 194 -7.82 19.68 -7.59
C LEU A 194 -6.87 19.38 -8.76
N PHE A 195 -6.70 18.09 -9.02
CA PHE A 195 -5.97 17.51 -10.14
C PHE A 195 -6.51 16.11 -10.41
N SER A 196 -6.18 15.56 -11.57
CA SER A 196 -6.23 14.11 -11.79
C SER A 196 -5.13 13.70 -12.77
N ASN A 197 -5.36 13.92 -14.06
CA ASN A 197 -4.48 13.52 -15.16
C ASN A 197 -4.02 14.78 -15.93
N ASN A 198 -3.56 15.80 -15.21
CA ASN A 198 -3.26 17.13 -15.75
C ASN A 198 -2.17 17.88 -14.94
N GLU A 199 -1.71 19.03 -15.44
CA GLU A 199 -0.99 20.03 -14.64
C GLU A 199 -1.98 21.11 -14.17
N PRO A 200 -2.26 21.22 -12.86
CA PRO A 200 -3.30 22.14 -12.36
C PRO A 200 -3.00 23.62 -12.62
N PHE A 201 -1.72 24.03 -12.58
CA PHE A 201 -1.36 25.43 -12.77
C PHE A 201 -1.45 25.92 -14.22
N ILE A 202 -1.81 25.05 -15.18
CA ILE A 202 -2.25 25.45 -16.53
C ILE A 202 -3.60 26.17 -16.46
N ASP A 203 -4.47 25.83 -15.51
CA ASP A 203 -5.66 26.64 -15.27
C ASP A 203 -5.29 27.82 -14.36
N GLU A 204 -5.16 29.00 -14.96
CA GLU A 204 -4.89 30.26 -14.24
C GLU A 204 -5.90 30.58 -13.12
N ARG A 205 -7.06 29.90 -13.09
CA ARG A 205 -8.09 30.03 -12.04
C ARG A 205 -7.87 29.10 -10.85
N ILE A 206 -6.86 28.23 -10.87
CA ILE A 206 -6.70 27.18 -9.85
C ILE A 206 -6.58 27.76 -8.43
N SER A 207 -5.90 28.89 -8.25
CA SER A 207 -5.77 29.57 -6.96
C SER A 207 -7.12 30.09 -6.44
N GLU A 208 -7.97 30.61 -7.34
CA GLU A 208 -9.35 30.99 -7.01
C GLU A 208 -10.16 29.76 -6.58
N PHE A 209 -10.03 28.65 -7.31
CA PHE A 209 -10.75 27.41 -7.03
C PHE A 209 -10.35 26.78 -5.70
N VAL A 210 -9.06 26.75 -5.38
CA VAL A 210 -8.56 26.30 -4.08
C VAL A 210 -9.12 27.16 -2.94
N LYS A 211 -9.09 28.48 -3.09
CA LYS A 211 -9.64 29.40 -2.09
C LYS A 211 -11.14 29.19 -1.88
N TYR A 212 -11.90 29.10 -2.97
CA TYR A 212 -13.34 28.86 -2.91
C TYR A 212 -13.65 27.51 -2.26
N ALA A 213 -12.92 26.46 -2.61
CA ALA A 213 -13.06 25.15 -1.98
C ALA A 213 -12.81 25.21 -0.46
N ARG A 214 -11.73 25.86 0.00
CA ARG A 214 -11.44 25.99 1.44
C ARG A 214 -12.54 26.72 2.20
N GLN A 215 -13.12 27.77 1.60
CA GLN A 215 -14.17 28.56 2.24
C GLN A 215 -15.46 27.77 2.44
N ASN A 216 -15.79 26.87 1.51
CA ASN A 216 -17.03 26.08 1.55
C ASN A 216 -16.84 24.69 2.17
N LEU A 217 -15.62 24.16 2.19
CA LEU A 217 -15.28 22.83 2.72
C LEU A 217 -14.19 22.93 3.79
N PRO A 218 -14.45 23.61 4.94
CA PRO A 218 -13.44 23.88 5.95
C PRO A 218 -12.87 22.62 6.60
N LYS A 219 -13.63 21.51 6.59
CA LYS A 219 -13.25 20.22 7.17
C LYS A 219 -12.54 19.29 6.18
N ALA A 220 -12.58 19.58 4.88
CA ALA A 220 -11.96 18.72 3.87
C ALA A 220 -10.44 18.89 3.85
N PHE A 221 -9.74 17.81 3.50
CA PHE A 221 -8.31 17.86 3.21
C PHE A 221 -8.11 18.28 1.75
N ILE A 222 -7.64 19.50 1.51
CA ILE A 222 -7.46 20.06 0.17
C ILE A 222 -6.03 19.85 -0.29
N TYR A 223 -5.90 19.08 -1.36
CA TYR A 223 -4.64 18.58 -1.89
C TYR A 223 -4.44 19.02 -3.34
N LEU A 224 -3.21 19.36 -3.68
CA LEU A 224 -2.79 19.63 -5.06
C LEU A 224 -1.51 18.84 -5.36
N LEU A 225 -1.45 18.22 -6.54
CA LEU A 225 -0.24 17.61 -7.09
C LEU A 225 0.10 18.34 -8.39
N SER A 226 1.34 18.79 -8.50
CA SER A 226 1.84 19.55 -9.65
C SER A 226 3.26 19.15 -9.99
N ASN A 227 3.68 19.34 -11.24
CA ASN A 227 5.09 19.24 -11.62
C ASN A 227 5.91 20.49 -11.22
N GLY A 228 5.25 21.53 -10.68
CA GLY A 228 5.87 22.74 -10.14
C GLY A 228 6.36 23.77 -11.16
N THR A 229 6.46 23.42 -12.44
CA THR A 229 7.11 24.26 -13.46
C THR A 229 6.40 25.59 -13.76
N LEU A 230 5.11 25.67 -13.44
CA LEU A 230 4.28 26.87 -13.63
C LEU A 230 4.03 27.64 -12.32
N LEU A 231 4.62 27.19 -11.21
CA LEU A 231 4.44 27.80 -9.89
C LEU A 231 5.39 28.99 -9.71
N ASN A 232 4.85 30.19 -9.78
CA ASN A 232 5.57 31.44 -9.48
C ASN A 232 5.16 31.99 -8.10
N GLU A 233 5.81 33.07 -7.64
CA GLU A 233 5.55 33.66 -6.33
C GLU A 233 4.08 34.09 -6.14
N ILE A 234 3.43 34.60 -7.18
CA ILE A 234 2.02 35.03 -7.13
C ILE A 234 1.13 33.81 -6.88
N LYS A 235 1.24 32.79 -7.76
CA LYS A 235 0.48 31.53 -7.63
C LYS A 235 0.76 30.85 -6.29
N PHE A 236 2.00 30.87 -5.81
CA PHE A 236 2.38 30.31 -4.51
C PHE A 236 1.62 31.00 -3.37
N LYS A 237 1.69 32.32 -3.27
CA LYS A 237 1.03 33.08 -2.19
C LYS A 237 -0.50 33.02 -2.27
N GLU A 238 -1.07 32.92 -3.45
CA GLU A 238 -2.52 32.84 -3.64
C GLU A 238 -3.09 31.44 -3.38
N THR A 239 -2.26 30.38 -3.50
CA THR A 239 -2.72 28.99 -3.42
C THR A 239 -2.41 28.34 -2.08
N ILE A 240 -1.15 28.36 -1.64
CA ILE A 240 -0.65 27.59 -0.50
C ILE A 240 -1.37 27.87 0.84
N PRO A 241 -1.79 29.12 1.17
CA PRO A 241 -2.49 29.38 2.42
C PRO A 241 -3.76 28.55 2.60
N TYR A 242 -4.42 28.19 1.49
CA TYR A 242 -5.72 27.53 1.47
C TYR A 242 -5.63 26.01 1.29
N LEU A 243 -4.46 25.49 0.91
CA LEU A 243 -4.19 24.05 0.84
C LEU A 243 -3.83 23.47 2.20
N ASP A 244 -4.07 22.17 2.38
CA ASP A 244 -3.39 21.40 3.42
C ASP A 244 -2.05 20.88 2.92
N LEU A 245 -1.99 20.47 1.64
CA LEU A 245 -0.77 20.00 1.01
C LEU A 245 -0.71 20.35 -0.48
N LEU A 246 0.46 20.81 -0.90
CA LEU A 246 0.95 20.78 -2.27
C LEU A 246 2.07 19.72 -2.36
N GLN A 247 1.86 18.68 -3.17
CA GLN A 247 2.94 17.81 -3.61
C GLN A 247 3.48 18.32 -4.94
N ILE A 248 4.80 18.46 -5.00
CA ILE A 248 5.54 18.81 -6.20
C ILE A 248 6.31 17.58 -6.65
N ASP A 249 5.92 17.05 -7.79
CA ASP A 249 6.66 16.01 -8.48
C ASP A 249 7.88 16.68 -9.15
N ASP A 250 9.02 16.61 -8.49
CA ASP A 250 10.31 17.18 -8.90
C ASP A 250 10.98 16.25 -9.92
N TYR A 251 10.62 16.44 -11.19
CA TYR A 251 11.23 15.69 -12.26
C TYR A 251 12.67 16.15 -12.49
N LYS A 252 13.63 15.21 -12.57
CA LYS A 252 15.08 15.53 -12.64
C LYS A 252 15.52 16.52 -13.73
N ASN A 253 14.72 16.74 -14.78
CA ASN A 253 15.03 17.68 -15.85
C ASN A 253 14.32 19.04 -15.71
N ASN A 254 13.50 19.23 -14.67
CA ASN A 254 12.83 20.51 -14.39
C ASN A 254 13.74 21.41 -13.56
N ASP A 255 13.79 22.69 -13.91
CA ASP A 255 14.37 23.70 -13.03
C ASP A 255 13.31 24.19 -12.03
N LEU A 256 13.36 23.64 -10.82
CA LEU A 256 12.50 24.05 -9.69
C LEU A 256 13.25 24.92 -8.67
N THR A 257 14.41 25.49 -9.04
CA THR A 257 15.22 26.31 -8.12
C THR A 257 14.42 27.48 -7.58
N GLY A 258 13.65 28.16 -8.44
CA GLY A 258 12.76 29.26 -8.02
C GLY A 258 11.72 28.82 -6.99
N VAL A 259 11.10 27.66 -7.18
CA VAL A 259 10.09 27.13 -6.25
C VAL A 259 10.69 26.74 -4.91
N LYS A 260 11.87 26.10 -4.91
CA LYS A 260 12.61 25.75 -3.69
C LYS A 260 12.98 27.01 -2.89
N LEU A 261 13.39 28.08 -3.56
CA LEU A 261 13.65 29.37 -2.94
C LEU A 261 12.37 30.01 -2.36
N LEU A 262 11.21 29.84 -3.00
CA LEU A 262 9.93 30.33 -2.45
C LEU A 262 9.57 29.64 -1.14
N VAL A 263 9.77 28.32 -1.04
CA VAL A 263 9.52 27.59 0.22
C VAL A 263 10.44 28.10 1.35
N GLN A 264 11.72 28.36 1.04
CA GLN A 264 12.64 28.96 2.01
C GLN A 264 12.27 30.39 2.39
N LYS A 265 11.75 31.17 1.44
CA LYS A 265 11.28 32.55 1.64
C LYS A 265 10.02 32.63 2.52
N TYR A 266 9.19 31.58 2.51
CA TYR A 266 7.93 31.47 3.25
C TYR A 266 7.90 30.23 4.16
N PRO A 267 8.74 30.19 5.22
CA PRO A 267 8.90 29.01 6.07
C PRO A 267 7.62 28.61 6.82
N GLU A 268 6.64 29.51 6.97
CA GLU A 268 5.32 29.19 7.53
C GLU A 268 4.54 28.16 6.71
N TYR A 269 4.92 27.95 5.44
CA TYR A 269 4.31 27.00 4.54
C TYR A 269 5.14 25.74 4.30
N ASP A 270 6.30 25.59 4.95
CA ASP A 270 7.21 24.45 4.74
C ASP A 270 6.50 23.09 4.91
N ARG A 271 5.67 22.96 5.94
CA ARG A 271 4.88 21.74 6.20
C ARG A 271 3.78 21.45 5.18
N LYS A 272 3.42 22.44 4.36
CA LYS A 272 2.38 22.34 3.33
C LYS A 272 2.94 22.02 1.96
N VAL A 273 4.25 22.01 1.76
CA VAL A 273 4.86 21.75 0.45
C VAL A 273 5.80 20.56 0.57
N ARG A 274 5.57 19.52 -0.25
CA ARG A 274 6.43 18.33 -0.31
C ARG A 274 6.98 18.15 -1.71
N PHE A 275 8.27 17.85 -1.81
CA PHE A 275 8.91 17.49 -3.07
C PHE A 275 9.03 15.96 -3.15
N CYS A 276 8.66 15.39 -4.28
CA CYS A 276 8.86 13.98 -4.60
C CYS A 276 9.72 13.91 -5.86
N GLU A 277 10.95 13.40 -5.76
CA GLU A 277 11.82 13.27 -6.93
C GLU A 277 11.34 12.16 -7.87
N ILE A 278 11.25 12.46 -9.16
CA ILE A 278 10.76 11.53 -10.19
C ILE A 278 11.67 11.52 -11.41
N GLU A 279 11.93 10.33 -11.96
CA GLU A 279 12.57 10.20 -13.27
C GLU A 279 11.53 10.11 -14.39
N TYR A 280 11.75 10.85 -15.48
CA TYR A 280 10.85 10.90 -16.63
C TYR A 280 10.59 9.51 -17.26
N ASN A 281 11.60 8.65 -17.25
CA ASN A 281 11.58 7.28 -17.77
C ASN A 281 11.27 6.22 -16.71
N SER A 282 10.90 6.62 -15.48
CA SER A 282 10.55 5.66 -14.42
C SER A 282 9.34 4.80 -14.82
N ILE A 283 9.32 3.55 -14.37
CA ILE A 283 8.18 2.64 -14.56
C ILE A 283 7.24 2.82 -13.36
N ARG A 284 6.01 3.30 -13.61
CA ARG A 284 4.98 3.58 -12.59
C ARG A 284 3.73 2.74 -12.80
N GLU A 285 2.63 3.04 -12.11
CA GLU A 285 1.35 2.33 -12.29
C GLU A 285 0.95 2.23 -13.77
N SER A 286 0.33 1.11 -14.14
CA SER A 286 -0.02 0.80 -15.54
C SER A 286 -1.14 1.68 -16.08
N ARG A 287 -1.84 2.45 -15.24
CA ARG A 287 -2.99 3.30 -15.63
C ARG A 287 -4.06 2.51 -16.38
N GLY A 288 -4.49 1.39 -15.81
CA GLY A 288 -5.41 0.46 -16.48
C GLY A 288 -4.81 -0.25 -17.71
N GLY A 289 -3.48 -0.27 -17.85
CA GLY A 289 -2.76 -0.77 -19.03
C GLY A 289 -2.39 0.32 -20.06
N ASN A 290 -2.83 1.56 -19.85
CA ASN A 290 -2.60 2.66 -20.78
C ASN A 290 -1.22 3.31 -20.65
N SER A 291 -0.47 3.07 -19.57
CA SER A 291 0.89 3.58 -19.43
C SER A 291 1.75 3.14 -20.62
N PRO A 292 2.49 4.06 -21.30
CA PRO A 292 3.29 3.71 -22.47
C PRO A 292 4.46 2.78 -22.14
N ASN A 293 5.08 2.95 -20.96
CA ASN A 293 6.28 2.22 -20.55
C ASN A 293 6.03 1.13 -19.48
N ASN A 294 4.79 0.95 -19.02
CA ASN A 294 4.40 -0.15 -18.13
C ASN A 294 3.24 -0.96 -18.73
N LYS A 295 3.57 -1.85 -19.67
CA LYS A 295 2.59 -2.76 -20.29
C LYS A 295 2.45 -4.03 -19.46
N ILE A 296 1.23 -4.27 -19.01
CA ILE A 296 0.85 -5.45 -18.23
C ILE A 296 -0.02 -6.33 -19.11
N TYR A 297 0.35 -7.61 -19.20
CA TYR A 297 -0.31 -8.57 -20.07
C TYR A 297 -0.99 -9.71 -19.30
N TYR A 298 -0.87 -9.70 -17.96
CA TYR A 298 -1.54 -10.65 -17.08
C TYR A 298 -2.75 -9.99 -16.42
N THR A 299 -3.78 -10.79 -16.16
CA THR A 299 -5.00 -10.31 -15.51
C THR A 299 -4.85 -10.33 -14.00
N THR A 300 -5.35 -9.29 -13.34
CA THR A 300 -5.38 -9.21 -11.87
C THR A 300 -6.69 -9.80 -11.35
N GLU A 301 -6.66 -10.97 -10.69
CA GLU A 301 -7.85 -11.65 -10.12
C GLU A 301 -8.35 -11.05 -8.79
N CYS A 302 -7.82 -9.89 -8.37
CA CYS A 302 -8.27 -9.19 -7.16
C CYS A 302 -9.28 -8.09 -7.47
N GLY A 303 -10.06 -7.71 -6.46
CA GLY A 303 -10.98 -6.57 -6.53
C GLY A 303 -10.26 -5.22 -6.55
N CYS A 304 -11.02 -4.13 -6.38
CA CYS A 304 -10.47 -2.77 -6.31
C CYS A 304 -11.25 -1.97 -5.25
N GLN A 305 -10.61 -1.10 -4.48
CA GLN A 305 -11.33 -0.23 -3.54
C GLN A 305 -11.78 1.09 -4.18
N LEU A 306 -11.13 1.55 -5.25
CA LEU A 306 -11.36 2.90 -5.81
C LEU A 306 -12.82 3.21 -6.16
N PRO A 307 -13.60 2.32 -6.84
CA PRO A 307 -15.00 2.63 -7.18
C PRO A 307 -15.95 2.73 -5.98
N TRP A 308 -15.45 2.40 -4.78
CA TRP A 308 -16.17 2.54 -3.52
C TRP A 308 -15.68 3.69 -2.66
N THR A 309 -14.53 4.29 -2.97
CA THR A 309 -13.92 5.34 -2.15
C THR A 309 -13.73 6.65 -2.90
N GLN A 310 -13.59 6.60 -4.23
CA GLN A 310 -13.16 7.71 -5.08
C GLN A 310 -14.21 8.08 -6.13
N ILE A 311 -14.35 9.39 -6.35
CA ILE A 311 -15.02 9.97 -7.51
C ILE A 311 -14.06 10.90 -8.27
N VAL A 312 -14.00 10.77 -9.60
CA VAL A 312 -13.10 11.57 -10.46
C VAL A 312 -13.92 12.34 -11.49
N ILE A 313 -13.89 13.66 -11.39
CA ILE A 313 -14.69 14.57 -12.22
C ILE A 313 -13.80 15.20 -13.29
N ARG A 314 -14.18 15.02 -14.55
CA ARG A 314 -13.49 15.59 -15.72
C ARG A 314 -13.93 17.05 -15.98
N PRO A 315 -13.17 17.82 -16.79
CA PRO A 315 -13.50 19.22 -17.05
C PRO A 315 -14.83 19.42 -17.78
N ASP A 316 -15.35 18.41 -18.47
CA ASP A 316 -16.66 18.47 -19.14
C ASP A 316 -17.83 18.07 -18.21
N GLY A 317 -17.58 17.88 -16.91
CA GLY A 317 -18.59 17.49 -15.92
C GLY A 317 -18.88 16.00 -15.87
N LYS A 318 -18.26 15.19 -16.74
CA LYS A 318 -18.42 13.73 -16.70
C LYS A 318 -17.58 13.09 -15.61
N VAL A 319 -18.10 12.01 -15.03
CA VAL A 319 -17.41 11.23 -13.99
C VAL A 319 -16.72 10.01 -14.61
N SER A 320 -15.42 9.85 -14.35
CA SER A 320 -14.63 8.69 -14.82
C SER A 320 -14.68 7.54 -13.82
N LEU A 321 -14.30 6.34 -14.25
CA LEU A 321 -14.26 5.17 -13.37
C LEU A 321 -13.36 5.36 -12.14
N CYS A 322 -12.14 5.83 -12.35
CA CYS A 322 -11.16 6.13 -11.30
C CYS A 322 -10.01 6.97 -11.85
N CYS A 323 -9.04 7.31 -11.02
CA CYS A 323 -7.85 8.09 -11.43
C CYS A 323 -6.98 7.38 -12.49
N ASN A 324 -7.11 6.05 -12.63
CA ASN A 324 -6.44 5.24 -13.64
C ASN A 324 -7.17 5.22 -15.00
N ASP A 325 -8.40 5.72 -15.09
CA ASP A 325 -9.12 5.98 -16.34
C ASP A 325 -8.66 7.29 -16.98
N SER A 326 -7.35 7.42 -17.26
CA SER A 326 -6.73 8.67 -17.70
C SER A 326 -7.28 9.21 -19.03
N LEU A 327 -7.77 8.31 -19.88
CA LEU A 327 -8.38 8.62 -21.17
C LEU A 327 -9.91 8.76 -21.08
N GLY A 328 -10.50 8.52 -19.91
CA GLY A 328 -11.92 8.68 -19.64
C GLY A 328 -12.81 7.79 -20.52
N GLU A 329 -12.36 6.55 -20.75
CA GLU A 329 -13.02 5.53 -21.56
C GLU A 329 -14.30 5.03 -20.89
N MET A 330 -14.37 5.09 -19.56
CA MET A 330 -15.49 4.59 -18.77
C MET A 330 -16.19 5.72 -18.01
N THR A 331 -17.29 6.22 -18.59
CA THR A 331 -18.08 7.31 -17.99
C THR A 331 -19.20 6.81 -17.08
N LEU A 332 -19.12 7.11 -15.79
CA LEU A 332 -20.07 6.66 -14.77
C LEU A 332 -21.26 7.61 -14.53
N GLY A 333 -21.18 8.86 -14.99
CA GLY A 333 -22.27 9.84 -14.87
C GLY A 333 -21.90 11.19 -15.48
N ASN A 334 -22.87 12.12 -15.50
CA ASN A 334 -22.68 13.46 -16.05
C ASN A 334 -23.31 14.53 -15.14
N LEU A 335 -22.48 15.41 -14.56
CA LEU A 335 -22.94 16.48 -13.65
C LEU A 335 -23.70 17.62 -14.33
N ASN A 336 -23.76 17.62 -15.67
CA ASN A 336 -24.66 18.51 -16.41
C ASN A 336 -26.12 18.02 -16.35
N GLU A 337 -26.36 16.77 -15.94
CA GLU A 337 -27.66 16.10 -15.99
C GLU A 337 -28.10 15.59 -14.60
N GLU A 338 -27.14 15.14 -13.79
CA GLU A 338 -27.37 14.43 -12.54
C GLU A 338 -26.60 15.07 -11.38
N ARG A 339 -27.06 14.89 -10.14
CA ARG A 339 -26.31 15.30 -8.95
C ARG A 339 -25.23 14.30 -8.58
N LEU A 340 -24.18 14.77 -7.90
CA LEU A 340 -23.01 13.97 -7.50
C LEU A 340 -23.38 12.70 -6.71
N VAL A 341 -24.31 12.83 -5.76
CA VAL A 341 -24.82 11.72 -4.94
C VAL A 341 -25.67 10.74 -5.75
N GLU A 342 -26.44 11.24 -6.73
CA GLU A 342 -27.26 10.41 -7.62
C GLU A 342 -26.36 9.56 -8.53
N ILE A 343 -25.32 10.17 -9.10
CA ILE A 343 -24.30 9.45 -9.87
C ILE A 343 -23.65 8.36 -9.00
N TRP A 344 -23.23 8.68 -7.77
CA TRP A 344 -22.55 7.74 -6.86
C TRP A 344 -23.38 6.49 -6.51
N HIS A 345 -24.70 6.66 -6.38
CA HIS A 345 -25.65 5.58 -6.13
C HIS A 345 -26.31 5.03 -7.39
N GLY A 346 -25.93 5.55 -8.56
CA GLY A 346 -26.50 5.20 -9.84
C GLY A 346 -26.20 3.77 -10.29
N GLU A 347 -26.91 3.34 -11.34
CA GLU A 347 -26.82 1.99 -11.90
C GLU A 347 -25.43 1.66 -12.43
N LYS A 348 -24.74 2.62 -13.04
CA LYS A 348 -23.39 2.44 -13.58
C LYS A 348 -22.38 2.10 -12.48
N TYR A 349 -22.37 2.87 -11.38
CA TYR A 349 -21.52 2.55 -10.23
C TYR A 349 -21.88 1.19 -9.64
N SER A 350 -23.16 0.87 -9.49
CA SER A 350 -23.62 -0.43 -8.97
C SER A 350 -23.15 -1.60 -9.83
N THR A 351 -23.25 -1.47 -11.15
CA THR A 351 -22.80 -2.47 -12.12
C THR A 351 -21.29 -2.70 -12.04
N ILE A 352 -20.52 -1.62 -12.08
CA ILE A 352 -19.05 -1.66 -11.98
C ILE A 352 -18.61 -2.30 -10.67
N ARG A 353 -19.19 -1.89 -9.54
CA ARG A 353 -18.88 -2.45 -8.23
C ARG A 353 -19.16 -3.96 -8.21
N ASN A 354 -20.28 -4.41 -8.77
CA ASN A 354 -20.62 -5.84 -8.81
C ASN A 354 -19.67 -6.66 -9.70
N LEU A 355 -19.14 -6.09 -10.77
CA LEU A 355 -18.12 -6.74 -11.60
C LEU A 355 -16.78 -6.82 -10.85
N LEU A 356 -16.36 -5.72 -10.23
CA LEU A 356 -15.08 -5.65 -9.54
C LEU A 356 -15.02 -6.44 -8.23
N LYS A 357 -16.17 -6.75 -7.60
CA LYS A 357 -16.24 -7.73 -6.50
C LYS A 357 -15.76 -9.12 -6.94
N LYS A 358 -15.99 -9.46 -8.21
CA LYS A 358 -15.63 -10.76 -8.77
C LYS A 358 -14.19 -10.82 -9.28
N GLY A 359 -13.56 -9.65 -9.47
CA GLY A 359 -12.18 -9.50 -9.92
C GLY A 359 -12.06 -8.45 -11.05
N ARG A 360 -10.88 -7.81 -11.16
CA ARG A 360 -10.62 -6.77 -12.17
C ARG A 360 -10.62 -7.29 -13.60
N GLU A 361 -10.44 -8.59 -13.82
CA GLU A 361 -10.54 -9.25 -15.13
C GLU A 361 -11.92 -9.11 -15.77
N ASN A 362 -12.96 -8.82 -14.98
CA ASN A 362 -14.34 -8.62 -15.45
C ASN A 362 -14.59 -7.24 -16.08
N LEU A 363 -13.57 -6.37 -16.14
CA LEU A 363 -13.64 -5.05 -16.78
C LEU A 363 -12.42 -4.80 -17.65
N ASP A 364 -12.64 -4.44 -18.92
CA ASP A 364 -11.56 -4.27 -19.90
C ASP A 364 -10.50 -3.25 -19.47
N LEU A 365 -10.91 -2.11 -18.93
CA LEU A 365 -9.98 -1.09 -18.41
C LEU A 365 -9.23 -1.56 -17.15
N CYS A 366 -9.80 -2.46 -16.37
CA CYS A 366 -9.23 -2.87 -15.09
C CYS A 366 -8.37 -4.12 -15.19
N ARG A 367 -8.58 -4.97 -16.21
CA ARG A 367 -7.95 -6.30 -16.30
C ARG A 367 -6.43 -6.25 -16.23
N TYR A 368 -5.80 -5.18 -16.76
CA TYR A 368 -4.34 -4.97 -16.76
C TYR A 368 -3.88 -3.90 -15.76
N CYS A 369 -4.73 -3.55 -14.80
CA CYS A 369 -4.43 -2.56 -13.77
C CYS A 369 -3.61 -3.17 -12.63
N ASN A 370 -2.43 -2.61 -12.35
CA ASN A 370 -1.61 -2.96 -11.18
C ASN A 370 -1.75 -1.98 -10.01
N HIS A 371 -2.80 -1.15 -9.99
CA HIS A 371 -3.05 -0.26 -8.86
C HIS A 371 -3.11 -1.10 -7.57
N LYS A 372 -2.28 -0.76 -6.59
CA LYS A 372 -2.22 -1.47 -5.32
C LYS A 372 -3.18 -0.81 -4.35
N ASP A 373 -4.27 -1.49 -4.02
CA ASP A 373 -5.18 -1.04 -2.97
C ASP A 373 -4.42 -1.02 -1.64
N LYS A 374 -4.38 0.13 -0.96
CA LYS A 374 -3.62 0.30 0.29
C LYS A 374 -4.57 0.31 1.50
N ARG A 375 -4.12 -0.26 2.62
CA ARG A 375 -4.77 -0.11 3.94
C ARG A 375 -5.02 1.36 4.31
N GLU A 376 -4.13 2.25 3.89
CA GLU A 376 -4.19 3.69 4.16
C GLU A 376 -5.42 4.38 3.58
N ILE A 377 -6.11 3.78 2.60
CA ILE A 377 -7.34 4.36 2.01
C ILE A 377 -8.47 4.43 3.07
N TRP A 378 -8.38 3.63 4.12
CA TRP A 378 -9.35 3.50 5.21
C TRP A 378 -9.16 4.47 6.37
N ASP A 379 -7.93 4.55 6.86
CA ASP A 379 -7.56 5.22 8.12
C ASP A 379 -6.84 6.55 7.92
N ALA A 380 -6.61 6.97 6.67
CA ALA A 380 -6.01 8.25 6.40
C ALA A 380 -7.08 9.37 6.48
N PRO A 381 -7.01 10.31 7.45
CA PRO A 381 -6.83 11.69 6.99
C PRO A 381 -5.66 11.62 6.00
N LEU A 382 -5.78 12.05 4.75
CA LEU A 382 -4.61 11.98 3.87
C LEU A 382 -3.50 12.81 4.48
N PHE A 383 -2.50 12.14 5.06
CA PHE A 383 -1.72 12.65 6.20
C PHE A 383 -2.55 12.70 7.48
N ASP A 384 -2.68 11.54 8.12
CA ASP A 384 -3.05 11.50 9.52
C ASP A 384 -2.04 12.40 10.23
N LYS A 385 -2.54 13.11 11.24
CA LYS A 385 -1.78 13.67 12.33
C LYS A 385 -1.01 12.58 13.14
N ARG A 386 -0.69 11.43 12.50
CA ARG A 386 0.30 10.41 12.87
C ARG A 386 1.64 10.58 12.12
N SER A 387 1.70 11.37 11.04
CA SER A 387 3.00 11.76 10.47
C SER A 387 3.65 12.91 11.25
N GLU A 388 2.84 13.75 11.90
CA GLU A 388 3.23 14.30 13.19
C GLU A 388 3.11 13.15 14.20
N ARG A 389 4.24 12.70 14.77
CA ARG A 389 4.37 11.56 15.72
C ARG A 389 4.59 10.16 15.16
N TRP A 390 5.70 9.95 14.46
CA TRP A 390 6.65 8.96 14.98
C TRP A 390 7.60 9.62 15.97
N GLU A 391 8.08 10.81 15.62
CA GLU A 391 9.06 11.60 16.39
C GLU A 391 8.51 12.03 17.77
N GLU A 392 7.25 12.52 17.87
CA GLU A 392 6.63 12.84 19.18
C GLU A 392 5.80 11.69 19.82
N ARG A 393 5.62 10.52 19.18
CA ARG A 393 4.98 9.33 19.82
C ARG A 393 6.00 8.45 20.51
N ILE A 394 7.22 8.44 19.98
CA ILE A 394 8.34 7.83 20.66
C ILE A 394 8.84 8.76 21.77
N PHE A 395 8.79 10.08 21.58
CA PHE A 395 9.01 11.03 22.65
C PHE A 395 7.81 11.96 22.92
N PRO A 396 6.94 11.54 23.85
CA PRO A 396 6.21 12.48 24.68
C PRO A 396 6.60 12.21 26.14
N SER A 397 7.37 13.12 26.74
CA SER A 397 7.49 13.36 28.19
C SER A 397 7.90 12.21 29.15
N GLY A 398 8.03 10.96 28.71
CA GLY A 398 8.15 9.79 29.60
C GLY A 398 9.56 9.45 30.11
N PHE A 399 10.61 9.99 29.49
CA PHE A 399 12.00 9.68 29.85
C PHE A 399 12.82 10.94 30.20
N VAL A 400 12.14 12.04 30.51
CA VAL A 400 12.80 13.29 30.93
C VAL A 400 13.62 13.02 32.19
N GLY A 401 14.95 13.24 32.11
CA GLY A 401 15.88 13.01 33.22
C GLY A 401 16.55 11.62 33.25
N LYS A 402 16.34 10.76 32.25
CA LYS A 402 17.04 9.48 32.13
C LYS A 402 18.39 9.65 31.43
N GLU A 403 19.43 9.01 31.96
CA GLU A 403 20.79 9.09 31.43
C GLU A 403 21.11 7.96 30.44
N ILE A 404 20.34 6.87 30.48
CA ILE A 404 20.56 5.68 29.66
C ILE A 404 19.23 5.24 29.02
N ILE A 405 19.21 5.14 27.69
CA ILE A 405 18.07 4.59 26.94
C ILE A 405 18.48 3.24 26.36
N CYS A 406 17.67 2.21 26.62
CA CYS A 406 17.88 0.86 26.12
C CYS A 406 16.81 0.51 25.08
N ILE A 407 17.22 -0.10 23.96
CA ILE A 407 16.30 -0.70 22.99
C ILE A 407 16.44 -2.23 23.04
N TYR A 408 15.30 -2.90 23.15
CA TYR A 408 15.16 -4.35 23.16
C TYR A 408 14.30 -4.80 21.98
N GLY A 409 14.85 -5.55 21.02
CA GLY A 409 14.09 -6.04 19.86
C GLY A 409 14.97 -6.51 18.70
N VAL A 410 14.49 -7.47 17.91
CA VAL A 410 15.25 -8.15 16.84
C VAL A 410 14.74 -7.89 15.41
N SER A 411 13.89 -6.89 15.20
CA SER A 411 13.36 -6.55 13.87
C SER A 411 14.19 -5.47 13.16
N ASP A 412 14.11 -5.42 11.82
CA ASP A 412 14.66 -4.30 11.02
C ASP A 412 14.16 -2.94 11.54
N LYS A 413 12.94 -2.91 12.11
CA LYS A 413 12.38 -1.72 12.77
C LYS A 413 13.16 -1.32 14.02
N ALA A 414 13.64 -2.26 14.83
CA ALA A 414 14.45 -1.96 16.01
C ALA A 414 15.80 -1.33 15.62
N LEU A 415 16.40 -1.81 14.53
CA LEU A 415 17.66 -1.28 14.00
C LEU A 415 17.47 0.10 13.33
N MET A 416 16.37 0.29 12.58
CA MET A 416 15.98 1.60 12.06
C MET A 416 15.73 2.60 13.19
N PHE A 417 15.07 2.13 14.26
CA PHE A 417 14.76 2.96 15.42
C PHE A 417 16.02 3.35 16.20
N TYR A 418 16.95 2.41 16.40
CA TYR A 418 18.28 2.69 16.94
C TYR A 418 19.04 3.73 16.10
N SER A 419 19.07 3.54 14.77
CA SER A 419 19.77 4.46 13.85
C SER A 419 19.18 5.87 13.92
N TYR A 420 17.85 5.99 13.93
CA TYR A 420 17.15 7.25 14.09
C TYR A 420 17.52 7.98 15.40
N LEU A 421 17.55 7.29 16.54
CA LEU A 421 17.91 7.93 17.82
C LEU A 421 19.38 8.38 17.82
N LYS A 422 20.27 7.58 17.24
CA LYS A 422 21.69 7.92 17.10
C LYS A 422 21.90 9.15 16.20
N ASP A 423 21.21 9.21 15.07
CA ASP A 423 21.27 10.35 14.12
C ASP A 423 20.72 11.64 14.74
N ASN A 424 19.88 11.54 15.77
CA ASN A 424 19.36 12.66 16.56
C ASN A 424 20.17 12.94 17.85
N GLY A 425 21.37 12.38 17.98
CA GLY A 425 22.30 12.70 19.07
C GLY A 425 21.95 12.07 20.43
N ILE A 426 21.07 11.08 20.47
CA ILE A 426 20.66 10.39 21.70
C ILE A 426 21.60 9.20 21.94
N THR A 427 22.17 9.08 23.15
CA THR A 427 23.01 7.93 23.53
C THR A 427 22.13 6.75 23.89
N VAL A 428 22.25 5.65 23.14
CA VAL A 428 21.40 4.46 23.26
C VAL A 428 22.25 3.20 23.41
N LYS A 429 21.88 2.30 24.32
CA LYS A 429 22.42 0.94 24.42
C LYS A 429 21.45 -0.05 23.76
N TYR A 430 21.93 -0.88 22.85
CA TYR A 430 21.11 -1.83 22.09
C TYR A 430 21.42 -3.26 22.51
N PHE A 431 20.39 -4.08 22.75
CA PHE A 431 20.53 -5.47 23.18
C PHE A 431 19.86 -6.41 22.17
N LEU A 432 20.63 -7.36 21.65
CA LEU A 432 20.20 -8.39 20.69
C LEU A 432 20.07 -9.75 21.40
N ASP A 433 19.01 -10.50 21.08
CA ASP A 433 18.78 -11.86 21.62
C ASP A 433 19.49 -12.97 20.80
N ASN A 434 20.21 -12.60 19.73
CA ASN A 434 20.84 -13.56 18.82
C ASN A 434 22.31 -13.21 18.52
N GLY A 435 23.18 -13.35 19.51
CA GLY A 435 24.60 -13.70 19.33
C GLY A 435 25.47 -12.89 18.35
N TYR A 436 25.12 -11.66 17.97
CA TYR A 436 25.94 -10.80 17.11
C TYR A 436 26.47 -9.61 17.90
N GLU A 437 27.79 -9.54 18.01
CA GLU A 437 28.53 -8.39 18.54
C GLU A 437 28.45 -7.20 17.58
N GLY A 438 27.91 -6.09 18.06
CA GLY A 438 28.10 -4.76 17.51
C GLY A 438 28.40 -3.81 18.67
N GLU A 439 29.48 -3.05 18.58
CA GLU A 439 30.07 -2.27 19.68
C GLU A 439 29.06 -1.49 20.52
N THR A 440 28.70 -2.02 21.69
CA THR A 440 28.63 -1.34 23.00
C THR A 440 28.58 -2.42 24.09
N ASN A 441 29.21 -2.18 25.25
CA ASN A 441 29.43 -3.14 26.35
C ASN A 441 28.17 -3.91 26.82
N ALA A 442 27.82 -5.00 26.14
CA ALA A 442 26.75 -5.92 26.53
C ALA A 442 27.21 -7.36 26.28
N THR A 443 27.29 -8.14 27.37
CA THR A 443 27.70 -9.55 27.33
C THR A 443 26.51 -10.44 26.96
N ILE A 444 26.71 -11.36 26.02
CA ILE A 444 25.75 -12.40 25.62
C ILE A 444 25.66 -13.46 26.74
N ILE A 445 24.45 -13.82 27.18
CA ILE A 445 24.19 -15.02 28.00
C ILE A 445 23.03 -15.80 27.38
N ASP A 446 23.22 -17.12 27.33
CA ASP A 446 22.47 -18.15 26.62
C ASP A 446 20.93 -18.13 26.82
N SER A 447 20.29 -18.64 25.78
CA SER A 447 18.87 -18.72 25.44
C SER A 447 17.89 -19.03 26.58
N LYS A 448 16.81 -18.24 26.62
CA LYS A 448 15.55 -18.38 27.39
C LYS A 448 15.40 -17.64 28.73
N LYS A 449 16.32 -16.76 29.13
CA LYS A 449 16.07 -15.82 30.25
C LYS A 449 16.73 -14.47 29.98
N CYS A 450 15.97 -13.40 30.12
CA CYS A 450 16.46 -12.04 29.95
C CYS A 450 17.29 -11.65 31.20
N TYR A 451 18.60 -11.54 31.07
CA TYR A 451 19.47 -11.01 32.14
C TYR A 451 20.00 -9.65 31.72
N LEU A 452 19.50 -8.59 32.38
CA LEU A 452 20.12 -7.27 32.32
C LEU A 452 21.52 -7.34 32.95
N PRO A 453 22.53 -6.61 32.43
CA PRO A 453 23.82 -6.50 33.10
C PRO A 453 23.61 -6.03 34.55
N ILE A 454 24.27 -6.70 35.51
CA ILE A 454 24.16 -6.39 36.96
C ILE A 454 24.38 -4.89 37.21
N GLU A 455 25.28 -4.25 36.47
CA GLU A 455 25.59 -2.82 36.54
C GLU A 455 24.39 -1.90 36.20
N ILE A 456 23.47 -2.34 35.32
CA ILE A 456 22.27 -1.58 34.91
C ILE A 456 21.12 -1.81 35.89
N SER A 457 21.05 -3.00 36.51
CA SER A 457 20.02 -3.34 37.52
C SER A 457 20.08 -2.42 38.75
N CYS A 458 21.26 -1.89 39.08
CA CYS A 458 21.47 -0.96 40.19
C CYS A 458 21.03 0.49 39.89
N GLN A 459 20.68 0.80 38.63
CA GLN A 459 20.35 2.15 38.15
C GLN A 459 18.94 2.25 37.55
N ALA A 460 18.02 1.36 37.94
CA ALA A 460 16.68 1.26 37.34
C ALA A 460 15.92 2.60 37.25
N ASN A 461 16.16 3.53 38.18
CA ASN A 461 15.56 4.87 38.18
C ASN A 461 16.14 5.85 37.14
N ASN A 462 17.32 5.58 36.55
CA ASN A 462 17.97 6.42 35.54
C ASN A 462 17.90 5.84 34.12
N VAL A 463 17.25 4.68 33.96
CA VAL A 463 17.18 3.93 32.71
C VAL A 463 15.76 3.99 32.12
N GLY A 464 15.65 4.25 30.82
CA GLY A 464 14.43 4.09 30.06
C GLY A 464 14.53 2.94 29.05
N ILE A 465 13.49 2.11 28.92
CA ILE A 465 13.53 0.92 28.06
C ILE A 465 12.45 0.99 26.98
N TYR A 466 12.85 0.86 25.72
CA TYR A 466 11.96 0.57 24.60
C TYR A 466 12.00 -0.91 24.25
N ILE A 467 10.85 -1.57 24.19
CA ILE A 467 10.69 -2.92 23.66
C ILE A 467 10.07 -2.79 22.27
N VAL A 468 10.85 -3.07 21.22
CA VAL A 468 10.41 -3.01 19.82
C VAL A 468 10.05 -4.41 19.35
N THR A 469 8.75 -4.67 19.14
CA THR A 469 8.23 -6.01 18.81
C THR A 469 7.21 -5.98 17.68
N GLU A 470 7.14 -7.06 16.89
CA GLU A 470 6.09 -7.26 15.88
C GLU A 470 4.96 -8.22 16.35
N ASN A 471 5.08 -8.84 17.53
CA ASN A 471 4.14 -9.83 18.08
C ASN A 471 3.93 -9.67 19.60
N GLU A 472 2.84 -10.23 20.13
CA GLU A 472 2.47 -10.26 21.56
C GLU A 472 3.44 -11.05 22.46
N LEU A 473 4.43 -11.75 21.89
CA LEU A 473 5.42 -12.59 22.59
C LEU A 473 6.32 -11.85 23.60
N TYR A 474 6.27 -10.51 23.66
CA TYR A 474 7.12 -9.70 24.56
C TYR A 474 6.40 -9.22 25.82
N GLU A 475 5.15 -9.66 26.06
CA GLU A 475 4.46 -9.38 27.33
C GLU A 475 5.16 -10.02 28.54
N GLU A 476 5.78 -11.19 28.38
CA GLU A 476 6.55 -11.85 29.44
C GLU A 476 7.81 -11.04 29.78
N THR A 477 8.55 -10.56 28.77
CA THR A 477 9.71 -9.68 28.96
C THR A 477 9.33 -8.36 29.63
N PHE A 478 8.18 -7.78 29.27
CA PHE A 478 7.67 -6.58 29.93
C PHE A 478 7.36 -6.80 31.41
N LYS A 479 6.81 -7.97 31.78
CA LYS A 479 6.54 -8.35 33.18
C LYS A 479 7.84 -8.57 33.96
N GLU A 480 8.80 -9.32 33.40
CA GLU A 480 10.09 -9.57 34.02
C GLU A 480 10.86 -8.28 34.32
N LEU A 481 10.88 -7.33 33.38
CA LEU A 481 11.55 -6.04 33.57
C LEU A 481 10.92 -5.21 34.71
N LYS A 482 9.59 -5.29 34.88
CA LYS A 482 8.90 -4.66 36.03
C LYS A 482 9.25 -5.34 37.35
N GLU A 483 9.35 -6.66 37.38
CA GLU A 483 9.76 -7.41 38.58
C GLU A 483 11.21 -7.09 38.99
N LEU A 484 12.07 -6.76 38.02
CA LEU A 484 13.44 -6.28 38.23
C LEU A 484 13.52 -4.79 38.61
N GLY A 485 12.39 -4.10 38.79
CA GLY A 485 12.33 -2.72 39.27
C GLY A 485 12.40 -1.64 38.18
N PHE A 486 12.27 -2.00 36.90
CA PHE A 486 12.17 -1.03 35.81
C PHE A 486 10.71 -0.66 35.56
N PHE A 487 10.38 0.61 35.75
CA PHE A 487 9.00 1.08 35.62
C PHE A 487 8.76 1.93 34.36
N ASP A 488 9.83 2.51 33.81
CA ASP A 488 9.77 3.31 32.58
C ASP A 488 10.10 2.41 31.38
N ILE A 489 9.11 1.61 30.99
CA ILE A 489 9.17 0.69 29.85
C ILE A 489 8.09 1.08 28.83
N ARG A 490 8.46 1.14 27.55
CA ARG A 490 7.56 1.46 26.43
C ARG A 490 7.62 0.36 25.38
N MET A 491 6.48 -0.22 25.04
CA MET A 491 6.38 -1.12 23.89
C MET A 491 6.14 -0.31 22.62
N VAL A 492 6.88 -0.65 21.56
CA VAL A 492 6.82 -0.05 20.23
C VAL A 492 6.51 -1.18 19.24
N PHE A 493 5.41 -1.03 18.49
CA PHE A 493 4.91 -2.03 17.54
C PHE A 493 5.19 -1.64 16.08
#